data_AF-A0A2E3K8Z2-F1
#
_entry.id   AF-A0A2E3K8Z2-F1
#
_cell.length_a   1.000
_cell.length_b   1.000
_cell.length_c   1.000
_cell.angle_alpha   90.00
_cell.angle_beta   90.00
_cell.angle_gamma   90.00
#
_symmetry.space_group_name_H-M   'P 1'
#
loop_
_entity.id
_entity.type
_entity.pdbx_description
1 polymer ?
#
loop_
_entity_poly.entity_id
_entity_poly.type
_entity_poly.pdbx_seq_one_letter_code
_entity_poly.pdbx_strand_id
1 'polypeptide(L)'
;MIHYRTCRKFRKLLSLFVAIHVFLSGCNSAIMNQTYYACPPIYLIKQAETFKRFEYFGQEKTEGMLFEAKIIDFQGKCVYEKNKSALSISLSVNFEIVRGPKNRDGKIDFNYFVAIPKFYPDAQGKRIFSISEEFEEQSKRRRIVDELVIKVPIQKKQSFDQYQTYIGFQLSSQQIKYNK
;
A
#
# COMPACT_ATOMS: atom_id res chain seq x y z
N MET A 1 -2.33 -12.97 -14.32
CA MET A 1 -2.49 -13.44 -12.93
C MET A 1 -1.49 -12.74 -12.04
N ILE A 2 -1.97 -11.95 -11.08
CA ILE A 2 -1.14 -11.19 -10.15
C ILE A 2 -0.98 -12.00 -8.87
N HIS A 3 0.26 -12.36 -8.51
CA HIS A 3 0.56 -13.14 -7.31
C HIS A 3 1.16 -12.26 -6.22
N TYR A 4 0.59 -12.34 -5.02
CA TYR A 4 1.03 -11.64 -3.81
C TYR A 4 1.66 -12.66 -2.85
N ARG A 5 2.86 -12.40 -2.32
CA ARG A 5 3.53 -13.26 -1.34
C ARG A 5 4.01 -12.43 -0.16
N THR A 6 3.61 -12.84 1.05
CA THR A 6 4.13 -12.35 2.33
C THR A 6 5.41 -13.12 2.68
N CYS A 7 6.47 -12.41 3.07
CA CYS A 7 7.78 -13.02 3.38
C CYS A 7 7.99 -13.03 4.90
N ARG A 8 7.75 -14.17 5.55
CA ARG A 8 7.97 -14.38 6.99
C ARG A 8 9.38 -14.96 7.19
N LYS A 9 10.32 -14.16 7.71
CA LYS A 9 11.72 -14.57 7.97
C LYS A 9 11.77 -15.63 9.07
N PHE A 10 12.36 -16.78 8.75
CA PHE A 10 12.64 -17.86 9.70
C PHE A 10 14.02 -17.62 10.34
N ARG A 11 14.04 -17.42 11.66
CA ARG A 11 15.26 -17.24 12.48
C ARG A 11 15.69 -18.61 12.99
N LYS A 12 16.91 -19.08 12.67
CA LYS A 12 17.50 -20.27 13.30
C LYS A 12 18.79 -19.91 14.04
N LEU A 13 18.88 -20.42 15.26
CA LEU A 13 19.91 -20.25 16.30
C LEU A 13 20.77 -21.52 16.43
N LEU A 14 22.02 -21.35 16.91
CA LEU A 14 22.99 -22.34 17.46
C LEU A 14 23.59 -23.38 16.47
N SER A 15 24.84 -23.91 16.54
CA SER A 15 25.85 -24.05 17.62
C SER A 15 27.28 -24.34 17.06
N LEU A 16 28.31 -24.30 17.93
CA LEU A 16 29.76 -24.55 17.79
C LEU A 16 30.19 -25.90 17.16
N PHE A 17 31.28 -25.93 16.35
CA PHE A 17 32.45 -26.84 16.47
C PHE A 17 33.59 -26.43 15.49
N VAL A 18 34.84 -26.63 15.94
CA VAL A 18 36.14 -26.23 15.34
C VAL A 18 36.64 -27.26 14.30
N ALA A 19 37.04 -26.81 13.10
CA ALA A 19 38.11 -27.40 12.28
C ALA A 19 38.47 -26.44 11.13
N ILE A 20 39.72 -25.96 11.11
CA ILE A 20 40.26 -25.06 10.08
C ILE A 20 40.60 -25.91 8.85
N HIS A 21 39.82 -25.75 7.78
CA HIS A 21 40.18 -26.11 6.41
C HIS A 21 39.94 -24.88 5.53
N VAL A 22 41.03 -24.27 5.09
CA VAL A 22 41.01 -23.14 4.15
C VAL A 22 40.73 -23.71 2.75
N PHE A 23 39.44 -23.94 2.44
CA PHE A 23 38.98 -23.96 1.07
C PHE A 23 38.63 -22.53 0.67
N LEU A 24 39.46 -21.92 -0.18
CA LEU A 24 39.07 -20.71 -0.91
C LEU A 24 37.90 -21.07 -1.84
N SER A 25 36.69 -21.00 -1.29
CA SER A 25 35.46 -20.93 -2.07
C SER A 25 35.38 -19.50 -2.60
N GLY A 26 35.73 -19.35 -3.89
CA GLY A 26 35.51 -18.10 -4.60
C GLY A 26 34.04 -17.71 -4.50
N CYS A 27 33.74 -16.60 -3.84
CA CYS A 27 32.44 -15.95 -3.94
C CYS A 27 32.26 -15.50 -5.39
N ASN A 28 31.63 -16.34 -6.21
CA ASN A 28 31.00 -15.91 -7.44
C ASN A 28 29.78 -15.07 -7.03
N SER A 29 30.03 -13.82 -6.67
CA SER A 29 29.01 -12.81 -6.46
C SER A 29 28.37 -12.55 -7.83
N ALA A 30 27.41 -13.39 -8.20
CA ALA A 30 26.46 -13.08 -9.25
C ALA A 30 25.70 -11.83 -8.79
N ILE A 31 26.25 -10.66 -9.13
CA ILE A 31 25.56 -9.38 -9.04
C ILE A 31 24.38 -9.51 -10.00
N MET A 32 23.24 -9.95 -9.46
CA MET A 32 21.97 -9.87 -10.13
C MET A 32 21.71 -8.38 -10.36
N ASN A 33 22.10 -7.89 -11.54
CA ASN A 33 21.78 -6.56 -12.03
C ASN A 33 20.26 -6.46 -12.18
N GLN A 34 19.55 -6.24 -11.07
CA GLN A 34 18.20 -5.72 -11.09
C GLN A 34 18.31 -4.28 -11.56
N THR A 35 17.99 -4.05 -12.82
CA THR A 35 17.88 -2.70 -13.35
C THR A 35 16.65 -2.05 -12.69
N TYR A 36 16.88 -1.11 -11.79
CA TYR A 36 15.84 -0.24 -11.25
C TYR A 36 15.53 0.81 -12.32
N TYR A 37 14.30 0.80 -12.82
CA TYR A 37 13.80 1.84 -13.73
C TYR A 37 12.85 2.75 -12.96
N ALA A 38 12.60 3.95 -13.50
CA ALA A 38 11.57 4.84 -12.96
C ALA A 38 10.22 4.11 -12.93
N CYS A 39 9.51 4.23 -11.80
CA CYS A 39 8.13 3.78 -11.71
C CYS A 39 7.24 4.59 -12.66
N PRO A 40 6.17 4.00 -13.21
CA PRO A 40 5.07 4.78 -13.73
C PRO A 40 4.60 5.82 -12.70
N PRO A 41 4.08 6.98 -13.13
CA PRO A 41 3.56 7.98 -12.21
C PRO A 41 2.51 7.39 -11.27
N ILE A 42 2.61 7.76 -9.99
CA ILE A 42 1.65 7.39 -8.95
C ILE A 42 0.97 8.68 -8.49
N TYR A 43 -0.36 8.69 -8.51
CA TYR A 43 -1.17 9.84 -8.16
C TYR A 43 -2.09 9.54 -6.98
N LEU A 44 -2.17 10.49 -6.05
CA LEU A 44 -3.21 10.52 -5.03
C LEU A 44 -4.42 11.29 -5.58
N ILE A 45 -5.60 10.66 -5.57
CA ILE A 45 -6.82 11.34 -5.97
C ILE A 45 -7.24 12.29 -4.84
N LYS A 46 -7.13 13.60 -5.10
CA LYS A 46 -7.39 14.65 -4.11
C LYS A 46 -8.75 14.52 -3.41
N GLN A 47 -9.83 14.27 -4.14
CA GLN A 47 -11.18 14.11 -3.55
C GLN A 47 -11.32 12.83 -2.70
N ALA A 48 -10.37 11.91 -2.81
CA ALA A 48 -10.32 10.65 -2.08
C ALA A 48 -9.09 10.57 -1.15
N GLU A 49 -8.45 11.69 -0.82
CA GLU A 49 -7.27 11.72 0.07
C GLU A 49 -7.63 11.68 1.56
N THR A 50 -8.89 12.00 1.88
CA THR A 50 -9.44 12.04 3.24
C THR A 50 -10.66 11.13 3.35
N PHE A 51 -10.75 10.36 4.42
CA PHE A 51 -11.91 9.55 4.78
C PHE A 51 -12.41 10.00 6.15
N LYS A 52 -13.72 10.18 6.28
CA LYS A 52 -14.37 10.51 7.56
C LYS A 52 -15.45 9.50 7.88
N ARG A 53 -15.42 9.00 9.11
CA ARG A 53 -16.42 8.09 9.66
C ARG A 53 -17.25 8.83 10.70
N PHE A 54 -18.57 8.70 10.59
CA PHE A 54 -19.53 9.25 11.55
C PHE A 54 -20.33 8.11 12.17
N GLU A 55 -20.86 8.34 13.38
CA GLU A 55 -21.71 7.39 14.10
C GLU A 55 -23.00 7.10 13.32
N TYR A 56 -23.60 8.15 12.74
CA TYR A 56 -24.80 8.08 11.93
C TYR A 56 -24.55 8.61 10.52
N PHE A 57 -25.01 7.87 9.52
CA PHE A 57 -24.94 8.31 8.12
C PHE A 57 -25.94 9.45 7.85
N GLY A 58 -25.52 10.48 7.12
CA GLY A 58 -26.39 11.64 6.79
C GLY A 58 -26.53 12.68 7.90
N GLN A 59 -25.77 12.54 8.99
CA GLN A 59 -25.67 13.52 10.07
C GLN A 59 -24.20 13.91 10.29
N GLU A 60 -23.55 14.40 9.22
CA GLU A 60 -22.13 14.78 9.20
C GLU A 60 -21.87 16.05 10.03
N LYS A 61 -21.99 15.93 11.36
CA LYS A 61 -21.58 16.94 12.33
C LYS A 61 -20.25 16.52 12.95
N THR A 62 -19.36 17.48 13.19
CA THR A 62 -18.05 17.24 13.84
C THR A 62 -18.20 16.52 15.18
N GLU A 63 -19.28 16.83 15.92
CA GLU A 63 -19.64 16.18 17.19
C GLU A 63 -19.99 14.69 17.05
N GLY A 64 -20.43 14.25 15.87
CA GLY A 64 -20.79 12.87 15.54
C GLY A 64 -19.63 12.06 14.94
N MET A 65 -18.45 12.66 14.80
CA MET A 65 -17.31 12.03 14.13
C MET A 65 -16.70 10.92 14.99
N LEU A 66 -16.52 9.75 14.37
CA LEU A 66 -15.79 8.63 14.94
C LEU A 66 -14.29 8.78 14.68
N PHE A 67 -13.88 9.00 13.43
CA PHE A 67 -12.49 9.32 13.12
C PHE A 67 -12.36 9.94 11.73
N GLU A 68 -11.21 10.59 11.51
CA GLU A 68 -10.76 11.06 10.22
C GLU A 68 -9.45 10.36 9.87
N ALA A 69 -9.34 9.82 8.66
CA ALA A 69 -8.11 9.23 8.12
C ALA A 69 -7.66 10.01 6.89
N LYS A 70 -6.35 10.23 6.75
CA LYS A 70 -5.72 10.91 5.62
C LYS A 70 -4.59 10.10 5.06
N ILE A 71 -4.49 10.01 3.73
CA ILE A 71 -3.26 9.58 3.08
C ILE A 71 -2.30 10.77 3.12
N ILE A 72 -1.24 10.66 3.92
CA ILE A 72 -0.30 11.77 4.15
C ILE A 72 0.96 11.68 3.27
N ASP A 73 1.33 10.46 2.87
CA ASP A 73 2.50 10.20 2.02
C ASP A 73 2.36 8.82 1.36
N PHE A 74 3.06 8.62 0.25
CA PHE A 74 3.21 7.31 -0.38
C PHE A 74 4.55 7.18 -1.10
N GLN A 75 5.12 5.98 -1.10
CA GLN A 75 6.40 5.70 -1.74
C GLN A 75 6.31 4.47 -2.63
N GLY A 76 6.80 4.59 -3.86
CA GLY A 76 6.83 3.51 -4.84
C GLY A 76 8.25 3.09 -5.19
N LYS A 77 8.48 1.77 -5.30
CA LYS A 77 9.69 1.18 -5.88
C LYS A 77 9.30 0.16 -6.93
N CYS A 78 9.97 0.18 -8.08
CA CYS A 78 9.62 -0.67 -9.20
C CYS A 78 10.78 -1.56 -9.65
N VAL A 79 10.48 -2.84 -9.86
CA VAL A 79 11.44 -3.83 -10.37
C VAL A 79 10.81 -4.54 -11.55
N TYR A 80 11.57 -4.65 -12.64
CA TYR A 80 11.15 -5.38 -13.82
C TYR A 80 11.47 -6.86 -13.65
N GLU A 81 10.55 -7.71 -14.10
CA GLU A 81 10.90 -9.11 -14.31
C GLU A 81 11.95 -9.22 -15.43
N LYS A 82 12.84 -10.23 -15.33
CA LYS A 82 14.01 -10.38 -16.23
C LYS A 82 13.62 -10.40 -17.72
N ASN A 83 12.47 -10.97 -18.03
CA ASN A 83 11.93 -11.10 -19.38
C ASN A 83 11.15 -9.85 -19.87
N LYS A 84 11.05 -8.81 -19.02
CA LYS A 84 10.30 -7.56 -19.24
C LYS A 84 8.81 -7.79 -19.58
N SER A 85 8.20 -8.86 -19.05
CA SER A 85 6.76 -9.12 -19.23
C SER A 85 5.90 -8.60 -18.08
N ALA A 86 6.51 -8.27 -16.94
CA ALA A 86 5.81 -7.70 -15.80
C ALA A 86 6.67 -6.68 -15.04
N LEU A 87 5.98 -5.76 -14.38
CA LEU A 87 6.51 -4.75 -13.49
C LEU A 87 5.98 -5.04 -12.08
N SER A 88 6.88 -5.21 -11.11
CA SER A 88 6.50 -5.29 -9.69
C SER A 88 6.64 -3.93 -9.06
N ILE A 89 5.54 -3.38 -8.55
CA ILE A 89 5.47 -2.10 -7.84
C ILE A 89 5.32 -2.40 -6.35
N SER A 90 6.38 -2.17 -5.57
CA SER A 90 6.30 -2.13 -4.11
C SER A 90 5.83 -0.75 -3.70
N LEU A 91 4.68 -0.67 -3.03
CA LEU A 91 4.05 0.55 -2.59
C LEU A 91 3.96 0.56 -1.06
N SER A 92 4.35 1.68 -0.46
CA SER A 92 4.13 2.00 0.95
C SER A 92 3.16 3.18 1.01
N VAL A 93 2.02 3.02 1.68
CA VAL A 93 1.00 4.06 1.85
C VAL A 93 0.94 4.45 3.32
N ASN A 94 1.14 5.74 3.59
CA ASN A 94 1.17 6.27 4.95
C ASN A 94 -0.16 6.96 5.25
N PHE A 95 -0.78 6.54 6.36
CA PHE A 95 -2.02 7.09 6.84
C PHE A 95 -1.80 7.83 8.15
N GLU A 96 -2.41 9.00 8.31
CA GLU A 96 -2.63 9.64 9.60
C GLU A 96 -4.11 9.54 9.95
N ILE A 97 -4.41 9.00 11.13
CA ILE A 97 -5.77 8.81 11.62
C ILE A 97 -5.92 9.61 12.91
N VAL A 98 -6.93 10.48 12.96
CA VAL A 98 -7.28 11.30 14.11
C VAL A 98 -8.60 10.80 14.70
N ARG A 99 -8.58 10.54 16.01
CA ARG A 99 -9.73 10.06 16.76
C ARG A 99 -10.75 11.19 16.89
N GLY A 100 -12.01 10.89 16.54
CA GLY A 100 -13.14 11.79 16.73
C GLY A 100 -13.73 11.70 18.13
N PRO A 101 -14.54 12.69 18.55
CA PRO A 101 -15.09 12.78 19.89
C PRO A 101 -16.05 11.64 20.27
N LYS A 102 -16.61 10.92 19.28
CA LYS A 102 -17.57 9.83 19.52
C LYS A 102 -16.97 8.44 19.47
N ASN A 103 -15.72 8.30 19.07
CA ASN A 103 -15.07 7.01 19.01
C ASN A 103 -14.56 6.57 20.38
N ARG A 104 -15.46 6.04 21.20
CA ARG A 104 -15.17 5.59 22.57
C ARG A 104 -14.45 4.25 22.61
N ASP A 105 -14.76 3.35 21.69
CA ASP A 105 -14.15 2.00 21.63
C ASP A 105 -12.80 1.98 20.90
N GLY A 106 -12.40 3.10 20.29
CA GLY A 106 -11.09 3.24 19.65
C GLY A 106 -11.00 2.57 18.30
N LYS A 107 -12.09 2.01 17.74
CA LYS A 107 -12.01 1.24 16.49
C LYS A 107 -11.73 2.12 15.29
N ILE A 108 -10.96 1.57 14.35
CA ILE A 108 -10.59 2.20 13.09
C ILE A 108 -10.84 1.19 11.97
N ASP A 109 -11.75 1.49 11.05
CA ASP A 109 -12.04 0.66 9.89
C ASP A 109 -12.24 1.50 8.62
N PHE A 110 -11.40 1.29 7.61
CA PHE A 110 -11.59 1.95 6.34
C PHE A 110 -11.04 1.12 5.18
N ASN A 111 -11.50 1.46 3.98
CA ASN A 111 -11.02 0.87 2.75
C ASN A 111 -10.32 1.93 1.91
N TYR A 112 -9.20 1.56 1.31
CA TYR A 112 -8.56 2.34 0.25
C TYR A 112 -8.35 1.47 -0.97
N PHE A 113 -8.07 2.08 -2.11
CA PHE A 113 -7.83 1.35 -3.35
C PHE A 113 -6.52 1.77 -4.00
N VAL A 114 -6.00 0.85 -4.80
CA VAL A 114 -4.98 1.12 -5.80
C VAL A 114 -5.54 0.71 -7.16
N ALA A 115 -5.46 1.60 -8.14
CA ALA A 115 -6.02 1.39 -9.47
C ALA A 115 -5.02 1.74 -10.58
N ILE A 116 -5.07 0.98 -11.67
CA ILE A 116 -4.32 1.22 -12.90
C ILE A 116 -5.36 1.27 -14.03
N PRO A 117 -5.83 2.47 -14.43
CA PRO A 117 -6.97 2.64 -15.33
C PRO A 117 -6.82 1.96 -16.70
N LYS A 118 -5.58 1.73 -17.16
CA LYS A 118 -5.31 1.01 -18.41
C LYS A 118 -5.94 -0.38 -18.48
N PHE A 119 -6.17 -1.03 -17.33
CA PHE A 119 -6.82 -2.34 -17.31
C PHE A 119 -8.34 -2.26 -17.19
N TYR A 120 -8.95 -1.08 -17.05
CA TYR A 120 -10.41 -0.97 -17.03
C TYR A 120 -11.02 -1.52 -18.34
N PRO A 121 -12.11 -2.30 -18.31
CA PRO A 121 -12.96 -2.64 -17.15
C PRO A 121 -12.57 -3.93 -16.40
N ASP A 122 -11.40 -4.52 -16.67
CA ASP A 122 -10.93 -5.68 -15.91
C ASP A 122 -10.82 -5.33 -14.42
N ALA A 123 -11.49 -6.14 -13.58
CA ALA A 123 -11.47 -5.97 -12.13
C ALA A 123 -10.06 -6.04 -11.54
N GLN A 124 -9.10 -6.69 -12.21
CA GLN A 124 -7.69 -6.68 -11.79
C GLN A 124 -7.05 -5.29 -11.88
N GLY A 125 -7.64 -4.37 -12.64
CA GLY A 125 -7.22 -2.98 -12.75
C GLY A 125 -7.49 -2.13 -11.52
N LYS A 126 -8.27 -2.61 -10.54
CA LYS A 126 -8.49 -1.93 -9.26
C LYS A 126 -8.56 -2.93 -8.12
N ARG A 127 -7.79 -2.70 -7.06
CA ARG A 127 -7.87 -3.51 -5.84
C ARG A 127 -8.21 -2.64 -4.66
N ILE A 128 -9.07 -3.18 -3.80
CA ILE A 128 -9.48 -2.56 -2.53
C ILE A 128 -8.76 -3.29 -1.40
N PHE A 129 -8.24 -2.52 -0.46
CA PHE A 129 -7.53 -2.97 0.72
C PHE A 129 -8.25 -2.46 1.96
N SER A 130 -8.40 -3.32 2.96
CA SER A 130 -9.11 -3.04 4.20
C SER A 130 -8.11 -2.85 5.33
N ILE A 131 -8.22 -1.75 6.04
CA ILE A 131 -7.49 -1.47 7.28
C ILE A 131 -8.47 -1.64 8.44
N SER A 132 -8.05 -2.41 9.44
CA SER A 132 -8.79 -2.64 10.68
C SER A 132 -7.81 -2.56 11.84
N GLU A 133 -7.88 -1.48 12.60
CA GLU A 133 -6.92 -1.12 13.64
C GLU A 133 -7.67 -0.51 14.82
N GLU A 134 -6.94 -0.15 15.88
CA GLU A 134 -7.52 0.52 17.04
C GLU A 134 -6.59 1.61 17.59
N PHE A 135 -7.17 2.63 18.20
CA PHE A 135 -6.40 3.58 19.00
C PHE A 135 -5.95 2.92 20.30
N GLU A 136 -4.71 3.19 20.70
CA GLU A 136 -4.29 2.96 22.09
C GLU A 136 -5.14 3.83 23.03
N GLU A 137 -5.39 3.38 24.27
CA GLU A 137 -6.45 3.92 25.15
C GLU A 137 -6.49 5.45 25.23
N GLN A 138 -5.33 6.09 25.39
CA GLN A 138 -5.19 7.54 25.55
C GLN A 138 -4.80 8.28 24.26
N SER A 139 -4.59 7.54 23.17
CA SER A 139 -4.15 8.13 21.91
C SER A 139 -5.31 8.78 21.15
N LYS A 140 -5.04 10.00 20.66
CA LYS A 140 -5.92 10.73 19.74
C LYS A 140 -5.47 10.65 18.28
N ARG A 141 -4.29 10.08 18.02
CA ARG A 141 -3.69 10.02 16.68
C ARG A 141 -2.94 8.71 16.49
N ARG A 142 -3.13 8.08 15.34
CA ARG A 142 -2.38 6.89 14.93
C ARG A 142 -1.79 7.12 13.55
N ARG A 143 -0.57 6.63 13.34
CA ARG A 143 0.04 6.55 12.00
C ARG A 143 0.18 5.10 11.63
N ILE A 144 -0.25 4.77 10.41
CA ILE A 144 -0.22 3.41 9.89
C ILE A 144 0.50 3.45 8.55
N VAL A 145 1.32 2.44 8.30
CA VAL A 145 1.95 2.21 7.00
C VAL A 145 1.46 0.87 6.48
N ASP A 146 0.87 0.87 5.30
CA ASP A 146 0.52 -0.37 4.59
C ASP A 146 1.52 -0.59 3.45
N GLU A 147 2.12 -1.77 3.40
CA GLU A 147 3.12 -2.17 2.41
C GLU A 147 2.60 -3.29 1.53
N LEU A 148 2.58 -3.07 0.22
CA LEU A 148 2.03 -4.02 -0.74
C LEU A 148 2.89 -4.10 -2.01
N VAL A 149 2.79 -5.23 -2.71
CA VAL A 149 3.48 -5.44 -3.99
C VAL A 149 2.44 -5.73 -5.06
N ILE A 150 2.35 -4.90 -6.10
CA ILE A 150 1.45 -5.09 -7.24
C ILE A 150 2.28 -5.58 -8.42
N LYS A 151 1.92 -6.73 -9.00
CA LYS A 151 2.49 -7.13 -10.29
C LYS A 151 1.59 -6.66 -11.42
N VAL A 152 2.17 -5.87 -12.31
CA VAL A 152 1.50 -5.27 -13.46
C VAL A 152 2.00 -5.99 -14.71
N PRO A 153 1.13 -6.70 -15.46
CA PRO A 153 1.54 -7.27 -16.74
C PRO A 153 1.82 -6.13 -17.72
N ILE A 154 3.01 -6.15 -18.35
CA ILE A 154 3.42 -5.13 -19.33
C ILE A 154 3.61 -5.77 -20.70
N GLN A 155 3.18 -5.07 -21.74
CA GLN A 155 3.45 -5.48 -23.11
C GLN A 155 4.79 -4.91 -23.56
N LYS A 156 5.58 -5.72 -24.27
CA LYS A 156 6.85 -5.26 -24.84
C LYS A 156 6.60 -4.07 -25.77
N LYS A 157 7.44 -3.03 -25.68
CA LYS A 157 7.44 -1.81 -26.51
C LYS A 157 6.34 -0.77 -26.23
N GLN A 158 5.53 -0.91 -25.17
CA GLN A 158 4.58 0.14 -24.78
C GLN A 158 5.22 1.18 -23.86
N SER A 159 4.75 2.44 -23.95
CA SER A 159 5.16 3.51 -23.04
C SER A 159 4.69 3.25 -21.61
N PHE A 160 5.58 3.49 -20.64
CA PHE A 160 5.31 3.28 -19.22
C PHE A 160 4.31 4.27 -18.63
N ASP A 161 4.18 5.45 -19.25
CA ASP A 161 3.22 6.48 -18.84
C ASP A 161 1.77 6.03 -19.01
N GLN A 162 1.53 4.93 -19.71
CA GLN A 162 0.20 4.33 -19.83
C GLN A 162 -0.18 3.49 -18.60
N TYR A 163 0.75 3.19 -17.69
CA TYR A 163 0.53 2.37 -16.50
C TYR A 163 0.42 3.19 -15.21
N GLN A 164 -0.14 4.41 -15.32
CA GLN A 164 -0.35 5.30 -14.18
C GLN A 164 -1.14 4.60 -13.08
N THR A 165 -0.64 4.75 -11.86
CA THR A 165 -1.26 4.17 -10.66
C THR A 165 -1.95 5.27 -9.88
N TYR A 166 -3.18 5.02 -9.43
CA TYR A 166 -3.97 5.93 -8.63
C TYR A 166 -4.27 5.31 -7.28
N ILE A 167 -4.14 6.12 -6.22
CA ILE A 167 -4.44 5.75 -4.85
C ILE A 167 -5.52 6.69 -4.31
N GLY A 168 -6.41 6.15 -3.49
CA GLY A 168 -7.38 6.95 -2.75
C GLY A 168 -8.22 6.08 -1.83
N PHE A 169 -8.93 6.69 -0.91
CA PHE A 169 -9.93 5.99 -0.11
C PHE A 169 -11.09 5.51 -0.98
N GLN A 170 -11.62 4.32 -0.66
CA GLN A 170 -12.82 3.79 -1.28
C GLN A 170 -14.04 4.43 -0.61
N LEU A 171 -14.38 5.63 -1.08
CA LEU A 171 -15.46 6.44 -0.54
C LEU A 171 -16.84 5.99 -1.03
N SER A 172 -17.86 6.15 -0.19
CA SER A 172 -19.25 6.13 -0.62
C SER A 172 -19.60 7.41 -1.40
N SER A 173 -20.73 7.38 -2.11
CA SER A 173 -21.20 8.57 -2.85
C SER A 173 -21.46 9.77 -1.93
N GLN A 174 -21.90 9.53 -0.70
CA GLN A 174 -22.12 10.55 0.32
C GLN A 174 -20.80 11.15 0.80
N GLN A 175 -19.80 10.30 1.06
CA GLN A 175 -18.47 10.77 1.47
C GLN A 175 -17.78 11.60 0.38
N ILE A 176 -17.97 11.24 -0.90
CA ILE A 176 -17.48 12.06 -2.02
C ILE A 176 -18.13 13.44 -2.01
N LYS A 177 -19.44 13.54 -1.77
CA LYS A 177 -20.13 14.84 -1.70
C LYS A 177 -19.62 15.72 -0.57
N TYR A 178 -19.31 15.12 0.58
CA TYR A 178 -18.76 15.84 1.73
C TYR A 178 -17.33 16.33 1.49
N ASN A 179 -16.52 15.58 0.73
CA ASN A 179 -15.13 15.92 0.43
C ASN A 179 -14.96 16.93 -0.73
N LYS A 180 -16.04 17.39 -1.35
CA LYS A 180 -16.01 18.43 -2.40
C LYS A 180 -16.01 19.82 -1.79
#